data_AF-A0A1V6B5W4-F1
#
_entry.id   AF-A0A1V6B5W4-F1
#
_cell.length_a   1.000
_cell.length_b   1.000
_cell.length_c   1.000
_cell.angle_alpha   90.00
_cell.angle_beta   90.00
_cell.angle_gamma   90.00
#
_symmetry.space_group_name_H-M   'P 1'
#
loop_
_entity.id
_entity.type
_entity.pdbx_description
1 polymer ?
#
loop_
_entity_poly.entity_id
_entity_poly.type
_entity_poly.pdbx_seq_one_letter_code
_entity_poly.pdbx_strand_id
1 'polypeptide(L)' 'MTKPMFEYTKEILTKVSFDKKLFRKELVKGLKWLKSDERRMLMVWCLATFGHKYSDVLTEVFKKITRQG' A
#
# COMPACT_ATOMS: atom_id res chain seq x y z
N MET A 1 -2.31 8.44 22.07
CA MET A 1 -3.01 8.80 20.82
C MET A 1 -2.74 7.72 19.79
N THR A 2 -3.77 7.07 19.28
CA THR A 2 -3.67 6.08 18.20
C THR A 2 -3.23 6.78 16.91
N LYS A 3 -2.11 6.36 16.31
CA LYS A 3 -1.77 6.82 14.96
C LYS A 3 -2.89 6.37 13.99
N PRO A 4 -3.42 7.26 13.13
CA PRO A 4 -4.37 6.85 12.09
C PRO A 4 -3.80 5.70 11.25
N MET A 5 -4.60 4.68 10.94
CA MET A 5 -4.15 3.48 10.22
C MET A 5 -3.54 3.81 8.86
N PHE A 6 -3.98 4.90 8.23
CA PHE A 6 -3.39 5.41 7.00
C PHE A 6 -1.93 5.85 7.17
N GLU A 7 -1.64 6.70 8.16
CA GLU A 7 -0.27 7.16 8.46
C GLU A 7 0.63 6.02 8.91
N TYR A 8 0.11 5.12 9.75
CA TYR A 8 0.84 3.93 10.16
C TYR A 8 1.20 3.04 8.96
N THR A 9 0.28 2.84 8.02
CA THR A 9 0.52 2.05 6.81
C THR A 9 1.64 2.66 5.96
N LYS A 10 1.62 3.98 5.72
CA LYS A 10 2.69 4.67 4.97
C LYS A 10 4.06 4.54 5.65
N GLU A 11 4.09 4.66 6.99
CA GLU A 11 5.32 4.51 7.77
C GLU A 11 5.91 3.11 7.63
N ILE A 12 5.08 2.06 7.78
CA ILE A 12 5.52 0.68 7.63
C ILE A 12 6.01 0.41 6.22
N LEU A 13 5.25 0.82 5.19
CA LEU A 13 5.64 0.63 3.78
C LEU A 13 6.98 1.27 3.46
N THR A 14 7.22 2.48 3.97
CA THR A 14 8.52 3.16 3.85
C THR A 14 9.62 2.35 4.52
N LYS A 15 9.41 1.92 5.76
CA LYS A 15 10.39 1.13 6.53
C LYS A 15 10.75 -0.19 5.86
N VAL A 16 9.77 -0.89 5.28
CA VAL A 16 10.02 -2.20 4.64
C VAL A 16 10.35 -2.10 3.15
N SER A 17 10.43 -0.89 2.59
CA SER A 17 10.64 -0.67 1.15
C SER A 17 12.00 -1.17 0.63
N PHE A 18 12.93 -1.55 1.52
CA PHE A 18 14.19 -2.20 1.15
C PHE A 18 14.00 -3.65 0.67
N ASP A 19 12.93 -4.33 1.08
CA ASP A 19 12.63 -5.72 0.72
C ASP A 19 11.30 -5.82 -0.04
N LYS A 20 11.36 -6.29 -1.29
CA LYS A 20 10.20 -6.38 -2.18
C LYS A 20 9.11 -7.31 -1.65
N LYS A 21 9.48 -8.44 -1.04
CA LYS A 21 8.55 -9.43 -0.52
C LYS A 21 7.85 -8.92 0.74
N LEU A 22 8.60 -8.24 1.62
CA LEU A 22 8.05 -7.63 2.83
C LEU A 22 7.16 -6.43 2.49
N PHE A 23 7.59 -5.57 1.56
CA PHE A 23 6.79 -4.47 1.04
C PHE A 23 5.43 -4.94 0.52
N ARG A 24 5.43 -5.98 -0.33
CA ARG A 24 4.19 -6.59 -0.83
C ARG A 24 3.30 -7.09 0.30
N LYS A 25 3.87 -7.78 1.29
CA LYS A 25 3.12 -8.34 2.43
C LYS A 25 2.44 -7.24 3.24
N GLU A 26 3.17 -6.18 3.58
CA GLU A 26 2.62 -5.08 4.37
C GLU A 26 1.66 -4.19 3.56
N LEU A 27 1.84 -4.07 2.24
CA LEU A 27 0.88 -3.38 1.37
C LEU A 27 -0.48 -4.07 1.36
N VAL A 28 -0.49 -5.39 1.20
CA VAL A 28 -1.73 -6.19 1.28
C VAL A 28 -2.39 -6.05 2.65
N LYS A 29 -1.59 -6.01 3.73
CA LYS A 29 -2.10 -5.84 5.10
C LYS A 29 -2.72 -4.47 5.30
N GLY A 30 -2.05 -3.40 4.87
CA GLY A 30 -2.56 -2.03 4.92
C GLY A 30 -3.90 -1.91 4.21
N LEU A 31 -4.02 -2.47 3.00
CA LEU A 31 -5.28 -2.45 2.24
C LEU A 31 -6.44 -3.22 2.90
N LYS A 32 -6.18 -4.16 3.80
CA LYS A 32 -7.23 -4.83 4.59
C LYS A 32 -7.76 -3.97 5.73
N TRP A 33 -6.93 -3.06 6.26
CA TRP A 33 -7.29 -2.21 7.40
C TRP A 33 -7.91 -0.88 6.99
N LEU A 34 -7.59 -0.40 5.79
CA LEU A 34 -8.04 0.89 5.30
C LEU A 34 -9.44 0.85 4.70
N LYS A 35 -10.19 1.94 4.89
CA LYS A 35 -11.48 2.17 4.23
C LYS A 35 -11.28 2.41 2.73
N SER A 36 -12.35 2.32 1.94
CA SER A 36 -12.29 2.46 0.48
C SER A 36 -11.62 3.75 0.00
N ASP A 37 -11.91 4.89 0.63
CA ASP A 37 -11.29 6.17 0.27
C ASP A 37 -9.80 6.19 0.61
N GLU A 38 -9.43 5.71 1.79
CA GLU A 38 -8.03 5.59 2.21
C GLU A 38 -7.24 4.62 1.33
N ARG A 39 -7.87 3.54 0.84
CA ARG A 39 -7.24 2.63 -0.13
C ARG A 39 -6.91 3.33 -1.45
N ARG A 40 -7.81 4.18 -1.95
CA ARG A 40 -7.57 4.98 -3.16
C ARG A 40 -6.45 5.99 -2.93
N MET A 41 -6.45 6.67 -1.79
CA MET A 41 -5.36 7.58 -1.41
C MET A 41 -4.02 6.85 -1.27
N LEU A 42 -4.01 5.65 -0.68
CA LEU A 42 -2.81 4.83 -0.52
C LEU A 42 -2.27 4.41 -1.89
N MET A 43 -3.15 4.07 -2.84
CA MET A 43 -2.76 3.71 -4.21
C MET A 43 -2.03 4.86 -4.90
N VAL A 44 -2.60 6.07 -4.89
CA VAL A 44 -1.98 7.26 -5.48
C VAL A 44 -0.61 7.52 -4.86
N TRP A 45 -0.53 7.48 -3.53
CA TRP A 45 0.71 7.69 -2.80
C TRP A 45 1.78 6.62 -3.13
N CYS A 46 1.40 5.33 -3.13
CA CYS A 46 2.35 4.25 -3.44
C CYS A 46 2.90 4.35 -4.86
N LEU A 47 2.06 4.72 -5.84
CA LEU A 47 2.49 4.93 -7.23
C LEU A 47 3.49 6.09 -7.33
N ALA A 48 3.22 7.21 -6.65
CA ALA A 48 4.11 8.36 -6.63
C ALA A 48 5.45 8.05 -5.93
N THR A 49 5.42 7.34 -4.80
CA THR A 49 6.62 7.10 -3.98
C THR A 49 7.45 5.90 -4.44
N PHE A 50 6.80 4.80 -4.84
CA PHE A 50 7.47 3.52 -5.12
C PHE A 50 7.26 3.02 -6.55
N GLY A 51 6.53 3.75 -7.40
CA GLY A 51 6.24 3.33 -8.77
C GLY A 51 7.47 2.99 -9.60
N HIS A 52 8.55 3.75 -9.44
CA HIS A 52 9.83 3.51 -10.12
C HIS A 52 10.51 2.20 -9.70
N LYS A 53 10.23 1.69 -8.49
CA LYS A 53 10.90 0.51 -7.91
C LYS A 53 10.04 -0.75 -7.95
N TYR A 54 8.72 -0.60 -7.74
CA TYR A 54 7.80 -1.71 -7.48
C TYR A 54 6.52 -1.64 -8.34
N SER A 55 6.60 -1.08 -9.55
CA SER A 55 5.48 -1.00 -10.49
C SER A 55 4.74 -2.34 -10.68
N ASP A 56 5.48 -3.45 -10.74
CA ASP A 56 4.93 -4.80 -10.87
C ASP A 56 4.12 -5.22 -9.64
N VAL A 57 4.64 -5.02 -8.43
CA VAL A 57 3.95 -5.33 -7.17
C VAL A 57 2.70 -4.46 -7.01
N LEU A 58 2.82 -3.16 -7.26
CA LEU A 58 1.70 -2.22 -7.14
C LEU A 58 0.58 -2.59 -8.12
N THR A 59 0.94 -2.86 -9.38
CA THR A 59 -0.02 -3.30 -10.41
C THR A 59 -0.71 -4.59 -9.99
N GLU A 60 0.02 -5.58 -9.49
CA GLU A 60 -0.56 -6.86 -9.10
C GLU A 60 -1.50 -6.73 -7.89
N VAL A 61 -1.09 -6.00 -6.85
CA VAL A 61 -1.86 -5.86 -5.62
C VAL A 61 -3.10 -5.01 -5.84
N PHE A 62 -3.00 -3.88 -6.55
CA PHE A 62 -4.15 -3.00 -6.76
C PHE A 62 -5.15 -3.56 -7.77
N LYS A 63 -4.72 -4.31 -8.81
CA LYS A 63 -5.64 -5.01 -9.72
C LYS A 63 -6.56 -6.01 -9.01
N LYS A 64 -6.09 -6.64 -7.94
CA LYS A 64 -6.88 -7.59 -7.15
C LYS A 64 -7.97 -6.89 -6.33
N ILE A 65 -7.71 -5.66 -5.89
CA ILE A 65 -8.64 -4.87 -5.07
C ILE A 65 -9.71 -4.21 -5.95
N THR A 66 -9.34 -3.70 -7.14
CA THR A 66 -10.28 -3.01 -8.03
C THR A 66 -11.29 -3.92 -8.71
N ARG A 67 -11.07 -5.25 -8.70
CA ARG A 67 -12.02 -6.25 -9.22
C ARG A 67 -13.05 -6.76 -8.21
N GLN A 68 -13.00 -6.31 -6.96
CA GLN A 68 -13.94 -6.70 -5.90
C GLN A 68 -14.94 -5.60 -5.55
N GLY A 69 -15.21 -4.68 -6.48
CA GLY A 69 -16.25 -3.66 -6.37
C GLY A 69 -17.42 -3.97 -7.28
#